data_AF-A0A2E3WXE6-F1
#
_entry.id   AF-A0A2E3WXE6-F1
#
_cell.length_a   1.000
_cell.length_b   1.000
_cell.length_c   1.000
_cell.angle_alpha   90.00
_cell.angle_beta   90.00
_cell.angle_gamma   90.00
#
_symmetry.space_group_name_H-M   'P 1'
#
loop_
_entity.id
_entity.type
_entity.pdbx_description
1 polymer ?
#
loop_
_entity_poly.entity_id
_entity_poly.type
_entity_poly.pdbx_seq_one_letter_code
_entity_poly.pdbx_strand_id
1 'polypeptide(L)'
;MFQTKENLMKTYILAITLFFASSTVWAENIDLGKSSLTWRGSKIVGDFHTGPIKIKKASIDDGKGEIIVDMNSIGETTLKGEMKGKFLGHIKSADFFEVKKYPTAKLQIEKIDSGYLYGKLTVKGKTNDVTIPFTKKGKVYTGELGFDRTKYGVVYGSGNFFKNLGDKIIADTITVKFKIVTK
;
A
#
# COMPACT_ATOMS: atom_id res chain seq x y z
N MET A 1 -6.27 -37.40 -51.34
CA MET A 1 -5.12 -36.77 -50.62
C MET A 1 -5.44 -35.28 -50.50
N PHE A 2 -5.13 -34.68 -49.34
CA PHE A 2 -5.33 -33.27 -48.93
C PHE A 2 -6.75 -32.85 -48.56
N GLN A 3 -7.02 -32.10 -47.49
CA GLN A 3 -6.44 -31.95 -46.15
C GLN A 3 -7.53 -31.17 -45.38
N THR A 4 -8.09 -31.71 -44.30
CA THR A 4 -9.01 -30.98 -43.43
C THR A 4 -8.23 -29.95 -42.61
N LYS A 5 -8.55 -28.66 -42.77
CA LYS A 5 -8.13 -27.63 -41.81
C LYS A 5 -9.22 -27.48 -40.76
N GLU A 6 -9.09 -28.24 -39.67
CA GLU A 6 -9.82 -27.94 -38.45
C GLU A 6 -9.26 -26.63 -37.87
N ASN A 7 -10.10 -25.60 -37.84
CA ASN A 7 -9.81 -24.37 -37.12
C ASN A 7 -9.89 -24.66 -35.62
N LEU A 8 -8.73 -24.86 -34.99
CA LEU A 8 -8.58 -24.89 -33.54
C LEU A 8 -9.01 -23.53 -32.95
N MET A 9 -10.24 -23.46 -32.48
CA MET A 9 -10.74 -22.35 -31.66
C MET A 9 -9.97 -22.35 -30.34
N LYS A 10 -8.95 -21.49 -30.22
CA LYS A 10 -8.22 -21.26 -28.97
C LYS A 10 -9.13 -20.52 -27.99
N THR A 11 -9.84 -21.27 -27.16
CA THR A 11 -10.61 -20.74 -26.05
C THR A 11 -9.66 -20.19 -25.00
N TYR A 12 -9.52 -18.86 -24.95
CA TYR A 12 -8.86 -18.18 -23.84
C TYR A 12 -9.79 -18.22 -22.62
N ILE A 13 -9.58 -19.17 -21.72
CA ILE A 13 -10.25 -19.18 -20.41
C ILE A 13 -9.63 -18.05 -19.59
N LEU A 14 -10.32 -16.90 -19.53
CA LEU A 14 -10.02 -15.84 -18.59
C LEU A 14 -10.45 -16.34 -17.20
N ALA A 15 -9.51 -16.92 -16.45
CA ALA A 15 -9.73 -17.28 -15.06
C ALA A 15 -9.91 -16.00 -14.24
N ILE A 16 -11.15 -15.53 -14.11
CA ILE A 16 -11.53 -14.50 -13.14
C ILE A 16 -11.54 -15.20 -11.78
N THR A 17 -10.40 -15.15 -11.08
CA THR A 17 -10.33 -15.54 -9.67
C THR A 17 -11.05 -14.48 -8.84
N LEU A 18 -12.36 -14.66 -8.65
CA LEU A 18 -13.13 -13.94 -7.65
C LEU A 18 -12.65 -14.38 -6.26
N PHE A 19 -11.70 -13.63 -5.71
CA PHE A 19 -11.27 -13.78 -4.32
C PHE A 19 -12.39 -13.25 -3.42
N PHE A 20 -13.32 -14.12 -3.01
CA PHE A 20 -14.26 -13.83 -1.93
C PHE A 20 -13.48 -13.79 -0.62
N ALA A 21 -12.92 -12.62 -0.30
CA ALA A 21 -12.41 -12.35 1.03
C ALA A 21 -13.62 -12.21 1.96
N SER A 22 -13.84 -13.19 2.83
CA SER A 22 -14.77 -13.04 3.96
C SER A 22 -14.27 -11.90 4.85
N SER A 23 -14.93 -10.75 4.79
CA SER A 23 -14.60 -9.62 5.66
C SER A 23 -15.30 -9.82 7.01
N THR A 24 -14.53 -10.07 8.07
CA THR A 24 -15.06 -9.90 9.42
C THR A 24 -15.38 -8.42 9.63
N VAL A 25 -16.64 -8.12 9.94
CA VAL A 25 -17.06 -6.75 10.23
C VAL A 25 -16.64 -6.42 11.65
N TRP A 26 -15.53 -5.73 11.80
CA TRP A 26 -15.11 -5.17 13.07
C TRP A 26 -15.89 -3.88 13.36
N ALA A 27 -16.32 -3.66 14.61
CA ALA A 27 -16.90 -2.39 15.00
C ALA A 27 -15.87 -1.26 14.83
N GLU A 28 -16.25 -0.14 14.20
CA GLU A 28 -15.35 1.01 14.00
C GLU A 28 -15.11 1.72 15.35
N ASN A 29 -14.02 1.34 16.00
CA ASN A 29 -13.60 1.85 17.30
C ASN A 29 -12.38 2.79 17.23
N ILE A 30 -12.03 3.27 16.03
CA ILE A 30 -10.97 4.26 15.79
C ILE A 30 -11.58 5.64 15.53
N ASP A 31 -11.00 6.68 16.14
CA ASP A 31 -11.29 8.08 15.86
C ASP A 31 -10.48 8.52 14.63
N LEU A 32 -11.12 8.49 13.45
CA LEU A 32 -10.48 8.86 12.18
C LEU A 32 -10.08 10.34 12.12
N GLY A 33 -10.75 11.22 12.87
CA GLY A 33 -10.44 12.65 12.92
C GLY A 33 -9.16 12.96 13.70
N LYS A 34 -8.81 12.10 14.67
CA LYS A 34 -7.57 12.21 15.45
C LYS A 34 -6.45 11.28 14.98
N SER A 35 -6.76 10.41 14.03
CA SER A 35 -5.82 9.47 13.44
C SER A 35 -5.24 10.00 12.13
N SER A 36 -4.00 9.63 11.81
CA SER A 36 -3.31 10.09 10.61
C SER A 36 -2.29 9.07 10.11
N LEU A 37 -2.10 9.08 8.80
CA LEU A 37 -1.05 8.34 8.10
C LEU A 37 -0.26 9.30 7.20
N THR A 38 1.07 9.19 7.25
CA THR A 38 1.99 9.98 6.43
C THR A 38 2.98 9.04 5.76
N TRP A 39 2.93 8.95 4.42
CA TRP A 39 3.86 8.13 3.65
C TRP A 39 5.16 8.88 3.38
N ARG A 40 6.25 8.14 3.16
CA ARG A 40 7.53 8.68 2.69
C ARG A 40 8.18 7.71 1.72
N GLY A 41 8.61 8.23 0.58
CA GLY A 41 9.46 7.53 -0.40
C GLY A 41 10.67 8.39 -0.73
N SER A 42 11.80 7.78 -1.09
CA SER A 42 13.00 8.52 -1.44
C SER A 42 13.81 7.85 -2.54
N LYS A 43 14.69 8.63 -3.16
CA LYS A 43 15.84 8.10 -3.86
C LYS A 43 16.82 7.46 -2.89
N ILE A 44 17.76 6.66 -3.42
CA ILE A 44 18.88 6.14 -2.61
C ILE A 44 19.79 7.28 -2.14
N VAL A 45 19.95 8.31 -2.96
CA VAL A 45 20.69 9.54 -2.63
C VAL A 45 19.83 10.75 -2.92
N GLY A 46 19.79 11.71 -2.00
CA GLY A 46 19.13 13.00 -2.20
C GLY A 46 17.63 12.99 -1.90
N ASP A 47 16.82 13.12 -2.96
CA ASP A 47 15.43 13.56 -2.85
C ASP A 47 14.53 12.58 -2.10
N PHE A 48 13.53 13.14 -1.42
CA PHE A 48 12.42 12.41 -0.85
C PHE A 48 11.11 13.16 -1.06
N HIS A 49 10.04 12.40 -1.02
CA HIS A 49 8.68 12.89 -1.13
C HIS A 49 7.83 12.27 -0.01
N THR A 50 6.83 13.03 0.44
CA THR A 50 6.01 12.63 1.57
C THR A 50 4.66 13.32 1.50
N GLY A 51 3.64 12.69 2.07
CA GLY A 51 2.34 13.30 2.20
C GLY A 51 1.34 12.44 2.94
N PRO A 52 0.10 12.93 3.09
CA PRO A 52 -0.94 12.22 3.80
C PRO A 52 -1.52 11.08 2.95
N ILE A 53 -2.08 10.07 3.63
CA ILE A 53 -3.04 9.12 3.08
C ILE A 53 -4.23 9.06 4.03
N LYS A 54 -5.46 9.17 3.51
CA LYS A 54 -6.67 9.10 4.33
C LYS A 54 -7.00 7.66 4.69
N ILE A 55 -7.31 7.46 5.96
CA ILE A 55 -7.90 6.22 6.45
C ILE A 55 -9.37 6.21 6.03
N LYS A 56 -9.79 5.15 5.34
CA LYS A 56 -11.17 4.95 4.90
C LYS A 56 -12.00 4.24 5.98
N LYS A 57 -11.42 3.21 6.60
CA LYS A 57 -12.00 2.44 7.70
C LYS A 57 -10.89 1.94 8.61
N ALA A 58 -11.13 1.90 9.91
CA ALA A 58 -10.19 1.30 10.84
C ALA A 58 -10.89 0.73 12.07
N SER A 59 -10.38 -0.40 12.53
CA SER A 59 -10.78 -1.09 13.74
C SER A 59 -9.59 -1.81 14.37
N ILE A 60 -9.54 -1.85 15.69
CA ILE A 60 -8.60 -2.68 16.45
C ILE A 60 -9.34 -3.22 17.66
N ASP A 61 -9.62 -4.53 17.70
CA ASP A 61 -10.27 -5.20 18.81
C ASP A 61 -9.48 -6.44 19.23
N ASP A 62 -9.23 -6.57 20.53
CA ASP A 62 -8.43 -7.65 21.15
C ASP A 62 -7.14 -8.02 20.38
N GLY A 63 -6.36 -7.02 19.98
CA GLY A 63 -5.09 -7.24 19.27
C GLY A 63 -5.22 -7.67 17.80
N LYS A 64 -6.44 -7.69 17.26
CA LYS A 64 -6.77 -7.95 15.85
C LYS A 64 -7.49 -6.75 15.24
N GLY A 65 -7.57 -6.67 13.93
CA GLY A 65 -8.30 -5.58 13.30
C GLY A 65 -7.95 -5.36 11.85
N GLU A 66 -8.44 -4.25 11.31
CA GLU A 66 -8.26 -3.89 9.92
C GLU A 66 -8.10 -2.37 9.79
N ILE A 67 -7.14 -1.94 8.98
CA ILE A 67 -7.01 -0.54 8.53
C ILE A 67 -7.07 -0.54 7.02
N ILE A 68 -8.09 0.10 6.46
CA ILE A 68 -8.25 0.31 5.01
C ILE A 68 -7.98 1.77 4.72
N VAL A 69 -7.12 2.04 3.75
CA VAL A 69 -6.80 3.40 3.29
C VAL A 69 -7.37 3.65 1.90
N ASP A 70 -7.74 4.90 1.62
CA ASP A 70 -8.12 5.33 0.28
C ASP A 70 -6.88 5.77 -0.49
N MET A 71 -6.46 4.99 -1.49
CA MET A 71 -5.27 5.29 -2.28
C MET A 71 -5.48 6.46 -3.23
N ASN A 72 -6.73 6.84 -3.57
CA ASN A 72 -6.99 8.05 -4.36
C ASN A 72 -6.64 9.32 -3.58
N SER A 73 -6.66 9.23 -2.24
CA SER A 73 -6.36 10.34 -1.33
C SER A 73 -4.86 10.60 -1.13
N ILE A 74 -3.96 9.78 -1.69
CA ILE A 74 -2.51 9.96 -1.55
C ILE A 74 -2.13 11.38 -2.00
N GLY A 75 -1.54 12.13 -1.06
CA GLY A 75 -1.13 13.51 -1.22
C GLY A 75 0.39 13.67 -1.23
N GLU A 76 0.85 14.90 -1.50
CA GLU A 76 2.27 15.25 -1.57
C GLU A 76 2.48 16.66 -0.97
N THR A 77 3.48 16.82 -0.10
CA THR A 77 3.73 18.07 0.66
C THR A 77 5.11 18.68 0.42
N THR A 78 6.07 17.96 -0.17
CA THR A 78 7.41 18.48 -0.49
C THR A 78 7.42 19.29 -1.80
N LEU A 79 6.51 18.99 -2.72
CA LEU A 79 6.38 19.66 -4.01
C LEU A 79 5.23 20.67 -4.03
N LYS A 80 5.32 21.67 -4.91
CA LYS A 80 4.30 22.71 -5.13
C LYS A 80 3.92 22.81 -6.62
N GLY A 81 2.79 23.49 -6.88
CA GLY A 81 2.35 23.84 -8.23
C GLY A 81 2.21 22.66 -9.19
N GLU A 82 2.60 22.87 -10.44
CA GLU A 82 2.51 21.88 -11.51
C GLU A 82 3.33 20.61 -11.21
N MET A 83 4.50 20.74 -10.58
CA MET A 83 5.36 19.61 -10.24
C MET A 83 4.70 18.66 -9.25
N LYS A 84 3.96 19.18 -8.26
CA LYS A 84 3.12 18.37 -7.38
C LYS A 84 2.06 17.60 -8.16
N GLY A 85 1.41 18.26 -9.12
CA GLY A 85 0.39 17.64 -9.97
C GLY A 85 0.96 16.49 -10.82
N LYS A 86 2.10 16.73 -11.49
CA LYS A 86 2.80 15.72 -12.30
C LYS A 86 3.24 14.52 -11.45
N PHE A 87 3.86 14.78 -10.29
CA PHE A 87 4.29 13.72 -9.38
C PHE A 87 3.12 12.87 -8.89
N LEU A 88 2.04 13.51 -8.41
CA LEU A 88 0.84 12.79 -7.96
C LEU A 88 0.19 11.99 -9.08
N GLY A 89 0.15 12.54 -10.30
CA GLY A 89 -0.32 11.82 -11.48
C GLY A 89 0.50 10.55 -11.74
N HIS A 90 1.82 10.66 -11.64
CA HIS A 90 2.73 9.54 -11.90
C HIS A 90 2.60 8.44 -10.84
N ILE A 91 2.65 8.76 -9.55
CA ILE A 91 2.57 7.73 -8.49
C ILE A 91 1.19 7.04 -8.43
N LYS A 92 0.14 7.69 -8.96
CA LYS A 92 -1.20 7.13 -9.07
C LYS A 92 -1.39 6.23 -10.30
N SER A 93 -0.47 6.27 -11.27
CA SER A 93 -0.54 5.53 -12.53
C SER A 93 -0.09 4.07 -12.39
N ALA A 94 -0.16 3.32 -13.49
CA ALA A 94 0.23 1.90 -13.57
C ALA A 94 1.72 1.65 -13.24
N ASP A 95 2.58 2.65 -13.45
CA ASP A 95 4.00 2.59 -13.10
C ASP A 95 4.22 2.41 -11.59
N PHE A 96 3.26 2.87 -10.79
CA PHE A 96 3.30 2.80 -9.33
C PHE A 96 2.06 2.08 -8.79
N PHE A 97 1.19 2.79 -8.06
CA PHE A 97 0.13 2.19 -7.26
C PHE A 97 -1.14 1.85 -8.05
N GLU A 98 -1.27 2.34 -9.29
CA GLU A 98 -2.39 2.06 -10.20
C GLU A 98 -3.75 2.26 -9.50
N VAL A 99 -3.93 3.42 -8.85
CA VAL A 99 -5.02 3.63 -7.87
C VAL A 99 -6.41 3.57 -8.46
N LYS A 100 -6.55 3.75 -9.78
CA LYS A 100 -7.83 3.52 -10.48
C LYS A 100 -8.26 2.06 -10.43
N LYS A 101 -7.31 1.12 -10.50
CA LYS A 101 -7.56 -0.34 -10.42
C LYS A 101 -7.52 -0.83 -8.98
N TYR A 102 -6.63 -0.27 -8.16
CA TYR A 102 -6.49 -0.61 -6.73
C TYR A 102 -6.77 0.63 -5.86
N PRO A 103 -8.05 1.02 -5.70
CA PRO A 103 -8.41 2.25 -4.99
C PRO A 103 -8.16 2.18 -3.47
N THR A 104 -7.87 0.99 -2.95
CA THR A 104 -7.61 0.78 -1.52
C THR A 104 -6.37 -0.07 -1.30
N ALA A 105 -5.64 0.23 -0.21
CA ALA A 105 -4.69 -0.67 0.41
C ALA A 105 -5.20 -1.03 1.81
N LYS A 106 -4.75 -2.17 2.33
CA LYS A 106 -5.26 -2.73 3.58
C LYS A 106 -4.14 -3.27 4.45
N LEU A 107 -4.19 -3.01 5.75
CA LEU A 107 -3.47 -3.76 6.78
C LEU A 107 -4.49 -4.58 7.58
N GLN A 108 -4.36 -5.90 7.55
CA GLN A 108 -5.07 -6.79 8.46
C GLN A 108 -4.14 -7.12 9.63
N ILE A 109 -4.56 -6.76 10.85
CA ILE A 109 -3.81 -7.02 12.08
C ILE A 109 -4.28 -8.37 12.62
N GLU A 110 -3.33 -9.28 12.82
CA GLU A 110 -3.60 -10.65 13.27
C GLU A 110 -3.22 -10.86 14.74
N LYS A 111 -2.21 -10.13 15.20
CA LYS A 111 -1.72 -10.20 16.58
C LYS A 111 -1.01 -8.91 16.98
N ILE A 112 -1.22 -8.47 18.22
CA ILE A 112 -0.40 -7.46 18.90
C ILE A 112 0.32 -8.14 20.04
N ASP A 113 1.65 -7.99 20.10
CA ASP A 113 2.46 -8.59 21.15
C ASP A 113 3.78 -7.84 21.31
N SER A 114 4.19 -7.61 22.56
CA SER A 114 5.53 -7.13 22.90
C SER A 114 5.99 -5.86 22.14
N GLY A 115 5.07 -4.92 21.88
CA GLY A 115 5.36 -3.68 21.16
C GLY A 115 5.37 -3.81 19.63
N TYR A 116 4.92 -4.96 19.10
CA TYR A 116 4.82 -5.22 17.67
C TYR A 116 3.39 -5.58 17.26
N LEU A 117 3.01 -5.07 16.09
CA LEU A 117 1.84 -5.48 15.32
C LEU A 117 2.29 -6.47 14.25
N TYR A 118 1.70 -7.66 14.26
CA TYR A 118 1.88 -8.67 13.22
C TYR A 118 0.63 -8.75 12.37
N GLY A 119 0.81 -8.81 11.05
CA GLY A 119 -0.32 -8.87 10.17
C GLY A 119 0.03 -8.96 8.69
N LYS A 120 -0.97 -8.73 7.86
CA LYS A 120 -0.89 -8.84 6.41
C LYS A 120 -1.15 -7.48 5.77
N LEU A 121 -0.16 -6.97 5.05
CA LEU A 121 -0.27 -5.75 4.26
C LEU A 121 -0.64 -6.14 2.83
N THR A 122 -1.71 -5.54 2.31
CA THR A 122 -2.17 -5.66 0.92
C THR A 122 -1.99 -4.32 0.21
N VAL A 123 -1.14 -4.27 -0.82
CA VAL A 123 -0.93 -3.11 -1.68
C VAL A 123 -0.93 -3.56 -3.14
N LYS A 124 -1.61 -2.82 -4.02
CA LYS A 124 -1.70 -3.14 -5.46
C LYS A 124 -2.14 -4.61 -5.71
N GLY A 125 -3.08 -5.10 -4.91
CA GLY A 125 -3.63 -6.45 -5.00
C GLY A 125 -2.71 -7.59 -4.53
N LYS A 126 -1.49 -7.29 -4.06
CA LYS A 126 -0.57 -8.30 -3.51
C LYS A 126 -0.53 -8.21 -1.99
N THR A 127 -0.44 -9.36 -1.33
CA THR A 127 -0.45 -9.47 0.13
C THR A 127 0.86 -10.08 0.62
N ASN A 128 1.50 -9.44 1.61
CA ASN A 128 2.67 -9.99 2.29
C ASN A 128 2.54 -9.74 3.80
N ASP A 129 3.23 -10.59 4.58
CA ASP A 129 3.31 -10.42 6.03
C ASP A 129 4.18 -9.21 6.39
N VAL A 130 3.79 -8.51 7.45
CA VAL A 130 4.50 -7.36 8.00
C VAL A 130 4.55 -7.43 9.52
N THR A 131 5.67 -6.95 10.07
CA THR A 131 5.88 -6.73 11.50
C THR A 131 6.14 -5.26 11.70
N ILE A 132 5.33 -4.61 12.53
CA ILE A 132 5.34 -3.15 12.68
C ILE A 132 5.61 -2.81 14.14
N PRO A 133 6.75 -2.17 14.47
CA PRO A 133 6.98 -1.68 15.82
C PRO A 133 6.03 -0.52 16.11
N PHE A 134 5.49 -0.48 17.33
CA PHE A 134 4.66 0.62 17.79
C PHE A 134 4.91 0.95 19.25
N THR A 135 4.53 2.17 19.62
CA THR A 135 4.41 2.62 21.00
C THR A 135 2.95 2.95 21.27
N LYS A 136 2.42 2.50 22.41
CA LYS A 136 1.09 2.86 22.90
C LYS A 136 1.20 3.76 24.11
N LYS A 137 0.51 4.90 24.07
CA LYS A 137 0.34 5.81 25.22
C LYS A 137 -1.15 6.08 25.39
N GLY A 138 -1.76 5.47 26.41
CA GLY A 138 -3.21 5.51 26.59
C GLY A 138 -3.96 4.95 25.37
N LYS A 139 -4.80 5.79 24.75
CA LYS A 139 -5.59 5.47 23.55
C LYS A 139 -4.84 5.65 22.22
N VAL A 140 -3.58 6.10 22.27
CA VAL A 140 -2.82 6.48 21.07
C VAL A 140 -1.76 5.43 20.76
N TYR A 141 -1.81 4.89 19.55
CA TYR A 141 -0.77 4.06 18.94
C TYR A 141 0.04 4.89 17.95
N THR A 142 1.35 4.83 18.04
CA THR A 142 2.28 5.51 17.11
C THR A 142 3.38 4.58 16.66
N GLY A 143 3.80 4.70 15.42
CA GLY A 143 4.91 3.92 14.88
C GLY A 143 5.15 4.20 13.41
N GLU A 144 5.96 3.36 12.79
CA GLU A 144 6.30 3.46 11.38
C GLU A 144 6.29 2.05 10.75
N LEU A 145 5.47 1.87 9.72
CA LEU A 145 5.48 0.70 8.86
C LEU A 145 6.50 0.94 7.75
N GLY A 146 7.55 0.14 7.69
CA GLY A 146 8.45 0.06 6.52
C GLY A 146 8.13 -1.18 5.68
N PHE A 147 8.03 -1.04 4.37
CA PHE A 147 7.86 -2.18 3.46
C PHE A 147 8.58 -1.98 2.13
N ASP A 148 9.00 -3.08 1.52
CA ASP A 148 9.58 -3.12 0.18
C ASP A 148 8.47 -3.07 -0.87
N ARG A 149 8.39 -1.97 -1.62
CA ARG A 149 7.38 -1.72 -2.64
C ARG A 149 7.45 -2.70 -3.83
N THR A 150 8.62 -3.29 -4.08
CA THR A 150 8.80 -4.21 -5.21
C THR A 150 8.09 -5.55 -4.99
N LYS A 151 7.97 -5.99 -3.73
CA LYS A 151 7.13 -7.14 -3.33
C LYS A 151 5.65 -6.97 -3.66
N TYR A 152 5.23 -5.73 -3.90
CA TYR A 152 3.86 -5.37 -4.30
C TYR A 152 3.74 -5.05 -5.79
N GLY A 153 4.79 -5.29 -6.59
CA GLY A 153 4.79 -5.02 -8.03
C GLY A 153 4.92 -3.55 -8.40
N VAL A 154 5.44 -2.72 -7.49
CA VAL A 154 5.84 -1.34 -7.76
C VAL A 154 7.35 -1.35 -8.01
N VAL A 155 7.78 -1.60 -9.25
CA VAL A 155 9.21 -1.80 -9.57
C VAL A 155 9.88 -0.58 -10.21
N TYR A 156 9.11 0.43 -10.63
CA TYR A 156 9.64 1.62 -11.30
C TYR A 156 10.81 2.25 -10.55
N GLY A 157 11.91 2.57 -11.22
CA GLY A 157 13.08 3.20 -10.63
C GLY A 157 13.84 2.34 -9.61
N SER A 158 13.50 1.06 -9.44
CA SER A 158 14.24 0.14 -8.55
C SER A 158 15.56 -0.30 -9.20
N GLY A 159 16.66 -0.16 -8.48
CA GLY A 159 17.97 -0.66 -8.91
C GLY A 159 18.08 -2.19 -8.95
N ASN A 160 17.16 -2.89 -8.28
CA ASN A 160 17.08 -4.35 -8.30
C ASN A 160 16.47 -4.87 -9.61
N PHE A 161 15.64 -4.08 -10.29
CA PHE A 161 14.94 -4.47 -11.52
C PHE A 161 15.53 -3.79 -12.77
N PHE A 162 16.15 -2.63 -12.62
CA PHE A 162 16.66 -1.84 -13.75
C PHE A 162 18.11 -1.43 -13.51
N LYS A 163 18.91 -1.43 -14.57
CA LYS A 163 20.32 -1.01 -14.55
C LYS A 163 20.49 0.40 -15.12
N ASN A 164 21.65 1.01 -14.87
CA ASN A 164 22.05 2.31 -15.42
C ASN A 164 21.10 3.48 -15.07
N LEU A 165 20.49 3.44 -13.89
CA LEU A 165 19.59 4.50 -13.41
C LEU A 165 20.32 5.71 -12.82
N GLY A 166 21.59 5.58 -12.44
CA GLY A 166 22.38 6.67 -11.85
C GLY A 166 21.72 7.26 -10.59
N ASP A 167 21.58 8.58 -10.56
CA ASP A 167 20.93 9.34 -9.49
C ASP A 167 19.39 9.19 -9.45
N LYS A 168 18.81 8.49 -10.44
CA LYS A 168 17.35 8.24 -10.53
C LYS A 168 16.90 7.02 -9.76
N ILE A 169 17.80 6.30 -9.08
CA ILE A 169 17.42 5.11 -8.30
C ILE A 169 16.52 5.53 -7.14
N ILE A 170 15.31 4.96 -7.12
CA ILE A 170 14.31 5.10 -6.08
C ILE A 170 14.46 3.91 -5.13
N ALA A 171 14.59 4.20 -3.83
CA ALA A 171 14.66 3.17 -2.80
C ALA A 171 13.46 2.22 -2.88
N ASP A 172 13.72 0.95 -2.65
CA ASP A 172 12.65 -0.06 -2.62
C ASP A 172 11.79 0.07 -1.36
N THR A 173 12.37 0.55 -0.26
CA THR A 173 11.63 0.79 0.98
C THR A 173 10.78 2.05 0.90
N ILE A 174 9.50 1.90 1.22
CA ILE A 174 8.56 2.99 1.53
C ILE A 174 8.23 2.88 3.01
N THR A 175 8.09 4.03 3.67
CA THR A 175 7.64 4.08 5.06
C THR A 175 6.30 4.81 5.22
N VAL A 176 5.51 4.39 6.20
CA VAL A 176 4.24 5.02 6.57
C VAL A 176 4.25 5.23 8.08
N LYS A 177 4.41 6.49 8.48
CA LYS A 177 4.22 6.89 9.87
C LYS A 177 2.74 6.91 10.18
N PHE A 178 2.37 6.39 11.34
CA PHE A 178 0.98 6.37 11.78
C PHE A 178 0.82 6.95 13.18
N LYS A 179 -0.33 7.58 13.38
CA LYS A 179 -0.94 7.86 14.67
C LYS A 179 -2.36 7.33 14.61
N ILE A 180 -2.69 6.33 15.42
CA ILE A 180 -4.03 5.73 15.48
C ILE A 180 -4.58 5.98 16.88
N VAL A 181 -5.79 6.54 16.95
CA VAL A 181 -6.44 6.90 18.21
C VAL A 181 -7.72 6.07 18.35
N THR A 182 -7.81 5.25 19.38
CA THR A 182 -9.05 4.52 19.70
C THR A 182 -10.10 5.46 20.32
N LYS A 183 -11.38 5.15 20.15
CA LYS A 183 -12.50 5.89 20.75
C LYS A 183 -12.51 5.76 22.28
#